data_AF-A0A0F9FIW9-F1
#
_entry.id   AF-A0A0F9FIW9-F1
#
_cell.length_a   1.000
_cell.length_b   1.000
_cell.length_c   1.000
_cell.angle_alpha   90.00
_cell.angle_beta   90.00
_cell.angle_gamma   90.00
#
_symmetry.space_group_name_H-M   'P 1'
#
loop_
_entity.id
_entity.type
_entity.pdbx_description
1 polymer ?
#
loop_
_entity_poly.entity_id
_entity_poly.type
_entity_poly.pdbx_seq_one_letter_code
_entity_poly.pdbx_strand_id
1 'polypeptide(L)'
;PRVSPSTCRQKRVANPAPTKKSPSTPCIRCGWCIENCPARLNVAALNDDFELARPKRAQRRRVLACVDCGICSYLCPARLPLTRRVGLLKRAVRRSQDKAKHVEQPR
;
A
#
# COMPACT_ATOMS: atom_id res chain seq x y z
N PRO A 1 45.49 -14.83 -11.28
CA PRO A 1 45.08 -13.40 -11.13
C PRO A 1 43.93 -13.28 -10.12
N ARG A 2 44.29 -12.86 -8.91
CA ARG A 2 43.47 -12.80 -7.70
C ARG A 2 42.68 -11.47 -7.74
N VAL A 3 41.35 -11.50 -7.93
CA VAL A 3 40.52 -10.28 -7.91
C VAL A 3 40.27 -9.86 -6.45
N SER A 4 40.82 -8.71 -6.06
CA SER A 4 40.68 -8.11 -4.73
C SER A 4 39.25 -7.61 -4.49
N PRO A 5 38.60 -7.93 -3.36
CA PRO A 5 37.18 -7.63 -3.13
C PRO A 5 36.95 -6.25 -2.49
N SER A 6 37.65 -5.20 -2.94
CA SER A 6 37.82 -3.99 -2.13
C SER A 6 37.55 -2.69 -2.88
N THR A 7 36.39 -2.54 -3.52
CA THR A 7 35.67 -1.24 -3.67
C THR A 7 34.47 -1.37 -4.61
N CYS A 8 33.45 -2.14 -4.22
CA CYS A 8 32.13 -1.94 -4.79
C CYS A 8 31.53 -0.64 -4.21
N ARG A 9 32.10 0.51 -4.58
CA ARG A 9 31.61 1.85 -4.25
C ARG A 9 30.36 2.10 -5.09
N GLN A 10 29.27 1.44 -4.72
CA GLN A 10 27.96 1.66 -5.30
C GLN A 10 27.59 3.13 -5.07
N LYS A 11 27.55 3.89 -6.16
CA LYS A 11 27.09 5.27 -6.21
C LYS A 11 25.71 5.31 -5.56
N ARG A 12 25.59 6.02 -4.43
CA ARG A 12 24.28 6.37 -3.86
C ARG A 12 23.58 7.26 -4.87
N VAL A 13 22.63 6.71 -5.61
CA VAL A 13 21.72 7.48 -6.46
C VAL A 13 20.84 8.27 -5.50
N ALA A 14 21.09 9.58 -5.39
CA ALA A 14 20.22 10.48 -4.65
C ALA A 14 18.88 10.54 -5.37
N ASN A 15 17.83 10.00 -4.76
CA ASN A 15 16.48 10.10 -5.29
C ASN A 15 15.93 11.49 -4.94
N PRO A 16 15.51 12.33 -5.91
CA PRO A 16 14.95 13.63 -5.61
C PRO A 16 13.73 13.49 -4.70
N ALA A 17 13.76 14.18 -3.55
CA ALA A 17 12.63 14.26 -2.64
C ALA A 17 11.41 14.84 -3.39
N PRO A 18 10.19 14.29 -3.22
CA PRO A 18 9.02 14.76 -3.96
C PRO A 18 8.67 16.20 -3.57
N THR A 19 9.04 17.14 -4.45
CA THR A 19 8.76 18.57 -4.35
C THR A 19 7.31 18.89 -4.72
N LYS A 20 6.61 19.62 -3.84
CA LYS A 20 5.28 20.26 -3.98
C LYS A 20 4.12 19.32 -4.35
N LYS A 21 3.26 19.06 -3.36
CA LYS A 21 1.99 18.31 -3.51
C LYS A 21 1.01 19.12 -4.38
N SER A 22 0.93 18.82 -5.67
CA SER A 22 -0.22 19.19 -6.50
C SER A 22 -1.52 18.67 -5.85
N PRO A 23 -2.62 19.42 -5.89
CA PRO A 23 -3.88 18.98 -5.28
C PRO A 23 -4.32 17.66 -5.90
N SER A 24 -4.61 16.67 -5.05
CA SER A 24 -5.20 15.40 -5.49
C SER A 24 -6.63 15.64 -5.96
N THR A 25 -7.00 15.09 -7.10
CA THR A 25 -8.37 15.13 -7.63
C THR A 25 -9.17 13.91 -7.15
N PRO A 26 -10.50 13.92 -7.26
CA PRO A 26 -11.31 12.75 -6.94
C PRO A 26 -11.00 11.57 -7.86
N CYS A 27 -11.27 10.35 -7.36
CA CYS A 27 -11.08 9.12 -8.12
C CYS A 27 -12.02 9.08 -9.34
N ILE A 28 -11.46 8.98 -10.55
CA ILE A 28 -12.21 8.85 -11.82
C ILE A 28 -12.53 7.40 -12.21
N ARG A 29 -12.25 6.44 -11.32
CA ARG A 29 -12.52 4.99 -11.53
C ARG A 29 -11.91 4.38 -12.80
N CYS A 30 -10.70 4.81 -13.18
CA CYS A 30 -9.96 4.31 -14.36
C CYS A 30 -9.54 2.82 -14.31
N GLY A 31 -9.49 2.18 -13.13
CA GLY A 31 -9.16 0.75 -13.00
C GLY A 31 -7.67 0.36 -13.04
N TRP A 32 -6.75 1.25 -13.42
CA TRP A 32 -5.32 0.92 -13.57
C TRP A 32 -4.65 0.33 -12.33
N CYS A 33 -5.10 0.74 -11.15
CA CYS A 33 -4.58 0.24 -9.87
C CYS A 33 -4.95 -1.23 -9.61
N ILE A 34 -5.97 -1.77 -10.29
CA ILE A 34 -6.39 -3.17 -10.20
C ILE A 34 -5.55 -4.02 -11.16
N GLU A 35 -5.47 -3.57 -12.42
CA GLU A 35 -4.74 -4.27 -13.49
C GLU A 35 -3.25 -4.47 -13.17
N ASN A 36 -2.61 -3.47 -12.56
CA ASN A 36 -1.17 -3.49 -12.27
C ASN A 36 -0.84 -3.93 -10.83
N CYS A 37 -1.82 -4.46 -10.08
CA CYS A 37 -1.55 -4.88 -8.70
C CYS A 37 -0.86 -6.26 -8.68
N PRO A 38 0.37 -6.37 -8.14
CA PRO A 38 1.07 -7.67 -8.07
C PRO A 38 0.38 -8.65 -7.12
N ALA A 39 -0.34 -8.13 -6.12
CA ALA A 39 -1.12 -8.93 -5.17
C ALA A 39 -2.57 -9.19 -5.66
N ARG A 40 -2.92 -8.77 -6.88
CA ARG A 40 -4.28 -8.88 -7.47
C ARG A 40 -5.39 -8.39 -6.53
N LEU A 41 -5.15 -7.25 -5.88
CA LEU A 41 -6.12 -6.61 -4.98
C LEU A 41 -6.95 -5.56 -5.73
N ASN A 42 -8.23 -5.47 -5.36
CA ASN A 42 -9.06 -4.35 -5.80
C ASN A 42 -8.74 -3.10 -4.96
N VAL A 43 -7.69 -2.37 -5.36
CA VAL A 43 -7.21 -1.18 -4.64
C VAL A 43 -8.25 -0.06 -4.63
N ALA A 44 -9.06 0.07 -5.68
CA ALA A 44 -10.14 1.05 -5.72
C ALA A 44 -11.15 0.81 -4.60
N ALA A 45 -11.63 -0.43 -4.45
CA ALA A 45 -12.56 -0.77 -3.38
C ALA A 45 -11.94 -0.66 -1.98
N LEU A 46 -10.64 -0.96 -1.84
CA LEU A 46 -9.92 -0.75 -0.58
C LEU A 46 -9.77 0.73 -0.24
N ASN A 47 -9.61 1.59 -1.23
CA ASN A 47 -9.63 3.03 -1.03
C ASN A 47 -11.00 3.50 -0.55
N ASP A 48 -12.09 3.00 -1.13
CA ASP A 48 -13.45 3.32 -0.66
C ASP A 48 -13.69 2.83 0.77
N ASP A 49 -13.23 1.62 1.11
CA ASP A 49 -13.31 1.10 2.47
C ASP A 49 -12.45 1.91 3.47
N PHE A 50 -11.38 2.57 3.01
CA PHE A 50 -10.59 3.51 3.81
C PHE A 50 -11.34 4.82 4.03
N GLU A 51 -11.88 5.44 2.97
CA GLU A 51 -12.66 6.69 3.06
C GLU A 51 -13.90 6.52 3.95
N LEU A 52 -14.55 5.36 3.88
CA LEU A 52 -15.73 5.04 4.70
C LEU A 52 -15.37 4.49 6.10
N ALA A 53 -14.09 4.39 6.45
CA ALA A 53 -13.61 3.82 7.72
C ALA A 53 -14.18 2.41 8.03
N ARG A 54 -14.22 1.51 7.03
CA ARG A 54 -14.79 0.15 7.14
C ARG A 54 -13.71 -0.95 7.11
N PRO A 55 -12.88 -1.11 8.16
CA PRO A 55 -11.81 -2.12 8.19
C PRO A 55 -12.32 -3.56 8.08
N LYS A 56 -13.51 -3.87 8.61
CA LYS A 56 -14.13 -5.21 8.48
C LYS A 56 -14.37 -5.60 7.01
N ARG A 57 -14.75 -4.66 6.15
CA ARG A 57 -14.91 -4.91 4.70
C ARG A 57 -13.56 -5.09 4.02
N ALA A 58 -12.58 -4.27 4.38
CA ALA A 58 -11.22 -4.38 3.89
C ALA A 58 -10.59 -5.75 4.20
N GLN A 59 -10.88 -6.30 5.38
CA GLN A 59 -10.46 -7.65 5.75
C GLN A 59 -11.04 -8.71 4.80
N ARG A 60 -12.34 -8.65 4.48
CA ARG A 60 -12.97 -9.55 3.49
C ARG A 60 -12.34 -9.43 2.11
N ARG A 61 -11.83 -8.25 1.75
CA ARG A 61 -11.10 -7.98 0.50
C ARG A 61 -9.60 -8.33 0.57
N ARG A 62 -9.16 -9.06 1.60
CA ARG A 62 -7.76 -9.52 1.78
C ARG A 62 -6.74 -8.37 1.80
N VAL A 63 -7.08 -7.22 2.40
CA VAL A 63 -6.17 -6.06 2.51
C VAL A 63 -4.79 -6.40 3.12
N LEU A 64 -4.72 -7.47 3.94
CA LEU A 64 -3.50 -7.96 4.56
C LEU A 64 -2.47 -8.51 3.54
N ALA A 65 -2.91 -8.93 2.36
CA ALA A 65 -2.05 -9.40 1.28
C ALA A 65 -1.32 -8.26 0.55
N CYS A 66 -1.68 -7.00 0.80
CA CYS A 66 -0.98 -5.87 0.21
C CYS A 66 0.47 -5.86 0.71
N VAL A 67 1.44 -5.76 -0.20
CA VAL A 67 2.88 -5.71 0.11
C VAL A 67 3.46 -4.30 0.12
N ASP A 68 2.60 -3.28 0.11
CA ASP A 68 3.00 -1.86 0.18
C ASP A 68 3.97 -1.44 -0.95
N CYS A 69 3.83 -2.03 -2.16
CA CYS A 69 4.73 -1.84 -3.31
C CYS A 69 4.71 -0.44 -3.95
N GLY A 70 3.69 0.39 -3.73
CA GLY A 70 3.66 1.76 -4.28
C GLY A 70 3.04 1.94 -5.68
N ILE A 71 2.91 0.88 -6.48
CA ILE A 71 2.52 0.96 -7.91
C ILE A 71 1.20 1.69 -8.12
N CYS A 72 0.20 1.44 -7.26
CA CYS A 72 -1.12 2.05 -7.38
C CYS A 72 -1.09 3.58 -7.19
N SER A 73 -0.22 4.10 -6.31
CA SER A 73 -0.06 5.55 -6.13
C SER A 73 0.67 6.20 -7.30
N TYR A 74 1.63 5.48 -7.88
CA TYR A 74 2.41 5.97 -9.02
C TYR A 74 1.55 6.08 -10.29
N LEU A 75 0.77 5.05 -10.59
CA LEU A 75 -0.08 5.01 -11.78
C LEU A 75 -1.35 5.86 -11.67
N CYS A 76 -1.72 6.35 -10.48
CA CYS A 76 -2.99 7.03 -10.32
C CYS A 76 -3.03 8.38 -11.04
N PRO A 77 -3.90 8.58 -12.05
CA PRO A 77 -3.99 9.86 -12.76
C PRO A 77 -4.48 10.99 -11.84
N ALA A 78 -5.26 10.64 -10.80
CA ALA A 78 -5.74 11.57 -9.78
C ALA A 78 -4.71 11.86 -8.67
N ARG A 79 -3.50 11.29 -8.77
CA ARG A 79 -2.40 11.44 -7.78
C ARG A 79 -2.81 11.11 -6.34
N LEU A 80 -3.75 10.15 -6.20
CA LEU A 80 -4.22 9.70 -4.90
C LEU A 80 -3.12 8.91 -4.17
N PRO A 81 -2.88 9.17 -2.87
CA PRO A 81 -1.89 8.44 -2.08
C PRO A 81 -2.40 7.05 -1.64
N LEU A 82 -2.87 6.23 -2.61
CA LEU A 82 -3.46 4.90 -2.41
C LEU A 82 -2.61 3.99 -1.51
N THR A 83 -1.29 3.94 -1.73
CA THR A 83 -0.37 3.13 -0.92
C THR A 83 -0.42 3.50 0.56
N ARG A 84 -0.44 4.81 0.87
CA ARG A 84 -0.55 5.31 2.25
C ARG A 84 -1.90 4.93 2.86
N ARG A 85 -2.99 5.11 2.10
CA ARG A 85 -4.37 4.81 2.53
C ARG A 85 -4.55 3.31 2.82
N VAL A 86 -4.14 2.46 1.89
CA VAL A 86 -4.19 0.99 2.04
C VAL A 86 -3.29 0.52 3.18
N GLY A 87 -2.09 1.08 3.34
CA GLY A 87 -1.20 0.76 4.46
C GLY A 87 -1.81 1.13 5.82
N LEU A 88 -2.51 2.27 5.93
CA LEU A 88 -3.25 2.65 7.13
C LEU A 88 -4.43 1.70 7.38
N LEU A 89 -5.18 1.34 6.34
CA LEU A 89 -6.29 0.39 6.42
C LEU A 89 -5.82 -1.00 6.86
N LYS A 90 -4.69 -1.48 6.32
CA LYS A 90 -4.04 -2.74 6.71
C LYS A 90 -3.67 -2.75 8.19
N ARG A 91 -3.10 -1.64 8.70
CA ARG A 91 -2.81 -1.47 10.14
C ARG A 91 -4.08 -1.46 10.99
N ALA A 92 -5.14 -0.80 10.52
CA ALA A 92 -6.43 -0.81 11.20
C ALA A 92 -7.02 -2.23 11.31
N VAL A 93 -6.96 -3.02 10.23
CA VAL A 93 -7.40 -4.41 10.23
C VAL A 93 -6.58 -5.27 11.17
N ARG A 94 -5.24 -5.15 11.18
CA ARG A 94 -4.39 -5.87 12.14
C ARG A 94 -4.81 -5.60 13.59
N ARG A 95 -4.93 -4.32 13.96
CA ARG A 95 -5.40 -3.93 15.31
C ARG A 95 -6.77 -4.49 15.66
N SER A 96 -7.68 -4.62 14.69
CA SER A 96 -8.97 -5.26 14.92
C SER A 96 -8.87 -6.78 15.10
N GLN A 97 -7.90 -7.44 14.46
CA GLN A 97 -7.64 -8.87 14.64
C GLN A 97 -6.96 -9.18 15.97
N ASP A 98 -6.02 -8.35 16.42
CA ASP A 98 -5.35 -8.53 17.70
C ASP A 98 -6.37 -8.53 18.86
N LYS A 99 -7.36 -7.64 18.79
CA LYS A 99 -8.49 -7.61 19.74
C LYS A 99 -9.40 -8.83 19.66
N ALA A 100 -9.61 -9.37 18.46
CA ALA A 100 -10.43 -10.57 18.27
C ALA A 100 -9.71 -11.85 18.72
N LYS A 101 -8.38 -11.91 18.57
CA LYS A 101 -7.55 -13.06 18.97
C LYS A 101 -7.31 -13.13 20.48
N HIS A 102 -7.39 -12.02 21.21
CA HIS A 102 -7.33 -12.05 22.67
C HIS A 102 -8.60 -12.62 23.34
N VAL A 103 -9.67 -12.85 22.58
CA VAL A 103 -10.93 -13.43 23.07
C VAL A 103 -11.03 -14.94 22.76
N GLU A 104 -10.18 -15.49 21.90
CA GLU A 104 -10.17 -16.91 21.55
C GLU A 104 -8.79 -17.50 21.81
N GLN A 105 -8.47 -17.67 23.09
CA GLN A 105 -7.40 -18.57 23.52
C GLN A 105 -7.82 -19.34 24.76
N PRO A 106 -8.79 -20.27 24.66
CA PRO A 106 -8.89 -21.35 25.63
C PRO A 106 -7.77 -22.35 25.35
N ARG A 107 -6.92 -22.57 26.35
CA ARG A 107 -6.15 -23.80 26.48
C ARG A 107 -6.88 -24.69 27.48
#